data_AF-A0AAJ6QKV7-F1
#
_entry.id   AF-A0AAJ6QKV7-F1
#
_cell.length_a   1.000
_cell.length_b   1.000
_cell.length_c   1.000
_cell.angle_alpha   90.00
_cell.angle_beta   90.00
_cell.angle_gamma   90.00
#
_symmetry.space_group_name_H-M   'P 1'
#
loop_
_entity.id
_entity.type
_entity.pdbx_description
1 polymer ?
#
loop_
_entity_poly.entity_id
_entity_poly.type
_entity_poly.pdbx_seq_one_letter_code
_entity_poly.pdbx_strand_id
1 'polypeptide(L)'
;MAFVGTSMASPVSAINEVVDITGEAFQENEACQVEKAAPEPEHVVFDPSKHLAFVPPSKVHTMNELGYPNNRGVSPVGVSEPFSLFSVEAVEHMRKEVLTSEVYAKHKYSSEIAECQLRGYAAECAPFVYDAWKNPETLAIISKVAGVDLVPVMDFELGHVNISGHNEEEKHEAVKAAGVLGKGIAVKPSNDDAIVDWHTDSYPFVCVTMLSDCTNMIGGETALRTGNGDIVKVRGPQKGSAVILQGRYIEHKALRAFGATERITMVTSFRPRASSIKDDTVLTTVRPISDLNELYHQFTEYRFEILGDRLRDVNKLMRDQKRARRTFDTRAAKLFIREQIDFLEHMNKEIVDDEKVIKGVIDDSHLVSEDLKLERSRKRALADVE
;
A
#
# COMPACT_ATOMS: atom_id res chain seq x y z
N MET A 1 -53.60 -9.81 31.15
CA MET A 1 -52.49 -10.74 30.86
C MET A 1 -51.21 -9.92 30.77
N ALA A 2 -50.16 -10.39 31.44
CA ALA A 2 -48.86 -9.75 31.76
C ALA A 2 -48.14 -9.09 30.55
N PHE A 3 -47.28 -8.07 30.67
CA PHE A 3 -46.03 -7.92 31.47
C PHE A 3 -45.78 -6.41 31.76
N VAL A 4 -45.54 -5.95 33.01
CA VAL A 4 -44.25 -5.74 33.73
C VAL A 4 -43.11 -5.22 32.81
N GLY A 5 -42.50 -4.05 32.94
CA GLY A 5 -42.48 -3.02 33.98
C GLY A 5 -41.04 -2.70 34.41
N THR A 6 -40.47 -1.60 33.86
CA THR A 6 -39.45 -0.66 34.44
C THR A 6 -38.07 -1.19 34.87
N SER A 7 -36.96 -0.67 34.31
CA SER A 7 -36.20 0.53 34.74
C SER A 7 -35.49 0.38 36.09
N MET A 8 -34.16 0.61 36.12
CA MET A 8 -33.43 1.51 37.03
C MET A 8 -31.91 1.30 36.92
N ALA A 9 -31.16 2.34 37.25
CA ALA A 9 -29.72 2.52 37.10
C ALA A 9 -28.89 2.24 38.39
N SER A 10 -27.57 2.11 38.19
CA SER A 10 -26.43 2.34 39.12
C SER A 10 -26.18 1.36 40.28
N PRO A 11 -25.04 1.41 41.00
CA PRO A 11 -23.63 1.74 40.63
C PRO A 11 -22.64 0.68 41.21
N VAL A 12 -21.32 0.78 40.95
CA VAL A 12 -20.30 0.07 41.77
C VAL A 12 -19.17 1.03 42.15
N SER A 13 -18.89 1.05 43.45
CA SER A 13 -17.99 1.95 44.18
C SER A 13 -16.53 1.49 44.20
N ALA A 14 -15.63 2.47 44.31
CA ALA A 14 -14.24 2.30 44.73
C ALA A 14 -14.12 1.83 46.19
N ILE A 15 -13.12 0.98 46.46
CA ILE A 15 -12.55 0.75 47.80
C ILE A 15 -11.04 0.63 47.66
N ASN A 16 -10.32 1.54 48.33
CA ASN A 16 -8.89 1.46 48.63
C ASN A 16 -8.70 0.57 49.85
N GLU A 17 -7.78 -0.39 49.79
CA GLU A 17 -7.19 -0.99 50.99
C GLU A 17 -5.67 -0.93 50.90
N VAL A 18 -5.12 -0.18 51.86
CA VAL A 18 -3.69 -0.09 52.21
C VAL A 18 -3.45 -1.14 53.28
N VAL A 19 -2.47 -2.03 53.06
CA VAL A 19 -1.97 -2.93 54.11
C VAL A 19 -0.46 -2.78 54.17
N ASP A 20 0.00 -2.04 55.17
CA ASP A 20 1.37 -2.04 55.67
C ASP A 20 1.56 -3.26 56.57
N ILE A 21 2.58 -4.08 56.30
CA ILE A 21 3.12 -5.04 57.27
C ILE A 21 4.63 -4.84 57.35
N THR A 22 5.04 -4.40 58.52
CA THR A 22 6.44 -4.22 58.95
C THR A 22 7.08 -5.56 59.32
N GLY A 23 8.30 -5.78 58.81
CA GLY A 23 9.43 -6.35 59.54
C GLY A 23 9.54 -7.87 59.67
N GLU A 24 10.54 -8.46 59.03
CA GLU A 24 11.61 -9.22 59.70
C GLU A 24 12.77 -9.51 58.73
N ALA A 25 13.99 -9.38 59.26
CA ALA A 25 15.25 -9.39 58.52
C ALA A 25 15.74 -10.82 58.23
N PHE A 26 16.23 -11.06 57.02
CA PHE A 26 17.13 -12.16 56.71
C PHE A 26 18.29 -11.67 55.83
N GLN A 27 19.45 -12.28 56.10
CA GLN A 27 20.80 -11.87 55.78
C GLN A 27 21.14 -11.77 54.29
N GLU A 28 22.07 -10.86 54.02
CA GLU A 28 22.84 -10.70 52.78
C GLU A 28 23.32 -12.04 52.20
N ASN A 29 23.16 -12.21 50.88
CA ASN A 29 24.23 -12.70 50.02
C ASN A 29 23.94 -12.47 48.54
N GLU A 30 25.03 -12.14 47.85
CA GLU A 30 25.27 -12.18 46.40
C GLU A 30 24.68 -11.05 45.53
N ALA A 31 25.59 -10.16 45.15
CA ALA A 31 25.47 -9.22 44.05
C ALA A 31 25.19 -9.94 42.73
N CYS A 32 23.92 -9.93 42.32
CA CYS A 32 23.55 -10.20 40.93
C CYS A 32 23.79 -8.91 40.13
N GLN A 33 24.78 -8.95 39.24
CA GLN A 33 25.00 -7.88 38.28
C GLN A 33 23.73 -7.74 37.44
N VAL A 34 23.04 -6.62 37.63
CA VAL A 34 21.96 -6.19 36.74
C VAL A 34 22.61 -6.02 35.37
N GLU A 35 22.38 -6.98 34.47
CA GLU A 35 22.61 -6.80 33.05
C GLU A 35 21.93 -5.50 32.65
N LYS A 36 22.74 -4.54 32.18
CA LYS A 36 22.25 -3.31 31.59
C LYS A 36 21.21 -3.69 30.53
N ALA A 37 19.95 -3.37 30.79
CA ALA A 37 18.91 -3.40 29.78
C ALA A 37 19.46 -2.67 28.54
N ALA A 38 19.31 -3.31 27.37
CA ALA A 38 19.61 -2.66 26.11
C ALA A 38 18.89 -1.31 26.08
N PRO A 39 19.53 -0.21 25.65
CA PRO A 39 18.85 1.07 25.56
C PRO A 39 17.62 0.89 24.68
N GLU A 40 16.45 1.28 25.19
CA GLU A 40 15.24 1.35 24.37
C GLU A 40 15.56 2.14 23.10
N PRO A 41 15.10 1.67 21.92
CA PRO A 41 15.39 2.35 20.67
C PRO A 41 14.95 3.81 20.79
N GLU A 42 15.89 4.72 20.53
CA GLU A 42 15.67 6.15 20.59
C GLU A 42 14.51 6.50 19.65
N HIS A 43 13.34 6.82 20.21
CA HIS A 43 12.13 7.07 19.46
C HIS A 43 12.26 8.42 18.72
N VAL A 44 12.62 8.36 17.44
CA VAL A 44 12.79 9.55 16.60
C VAL A 44 11.44 9.98 16.04
N VAL A 45 11.07 11.23 16.28
CA VAL A 45 9.84 11.84 15.73
C VAL A 45 10.09 12.33 14.31
N PHE A 46 9.15 12.10 13.41
CA PHE A 46 9.25 12.59 12.03
C PHE A 46 9.17 14.13 11.97
N ASP A 47 10.26 14.77 11.52
CA ASP A 47 10.35 16.19 11.22
C ASP A 47 10.44 16.41 9.69
N PRO A 48 9.40 16.96 9.04
CA PRO A 48 9.42 17.13 7.58
C PRO A 48 10.56 18.02 7.10
N SER A 49 11.04 18.98 7.90
CA SER A 49 12.13 19.89 7.51
C SER A 49 13.50 19.19 7.42
N LYS A 50 13.66 18.05 8.09
CA LYS A 50 14.89 17.23 8.09
C LYS A 50 14.75 15.98 7.23
N HIS A 51 13.56 15.37 7.27
CA HIS A 51 13.34 14.04 6.75
C HIS A 51 12.78 14.05 5.33
N LEU A 52 12.21 15.16 4.85
CA LEU A 52 11.88 15.33 3.44
C LEU A 52 13.06 15.95 2.68
N ALA A 53 13.38 15.34 1.55
CA ALA A 53 14.43 15.79 0.63
C ALA A 53 13.84 15.99 -0.77
N PHE A 54 12.69 16.67 -0.86
CA PHE A 54 11.91 16.70 -2.08
C PHE A 54 12.64 17.40 -3.24
N VAL A 55 12.83 16.65 -4.33
CA VAL A 55 13.21 17.17 -5.63
C VAL A 55 12.18 16.65 -6.63
N PRO A 56 11.46 17.49 -7.39
CA PRO A 56 10.41 17.03 -8.29
C PRO A 56 10.93 16.08 -9.37
N PRO A 57 10.07 15.18 -9.90
CA PRO A 57 10.45 14.31 -11.00
C PRO A 57 10.84 15.13 -12.23
N SER A 58 11.79 14.63 -13.03
CA SER A 58 12.18 15.24 -14.30
C SER A 58 11.05 15.23 -15.32
N LYS A 59 10.20 14.20 -15.28
CA LYS A 59 9.01 14.05 -16.12
C LYS A 59 7.93 13.26 -15.38
N VAL A 60 6.67 13.57 -15.71
CA VAL A 60 5.53 12.69 -15.48
C VAL A 60 4.98 12.25 -16.83
N HIS A 61 4.63 10.98 -16.97
CA HIS A 61 3.95 10.47 -18.16
C HIS A 61 2.45 10.39 -17.87
N THR A 62 1.68 11.01 -18.74
CA THR A 62 0.22 11.07 -18.62
C THR A 62 -0.43 9.77 -19.08
N MET A 63 -1.66 9.51 -18.62
CA MET A 63 -2.47 8.40 -19.11
C MET A 63 -2.58 8.40 -20.63
N ASN A 64 -2.76 9.58 -21.23
CA ASN A 64 -2.87 9.75 -22.69
C ASN A 64 -1.54 9.44 -23.42
N GLU A 65 -0.39 9.88 -22.90
CA GLU A 65 0.93 9.51 -23.46
C GLU A 65 1.17 8.00 -23.40
N LEU A 66 0.64 7.33 -22.38
CA LEU A 66 0.66 5.88 -22.24
C LEU A 66 -0.42 5.17 -23.08
N GLY A 67 -1.17 5.89 -23.91
CA GLY A 67 -2.20 5.33 -24.80
C GLY A 67 -3.53 4.99 -24.11
N TYR A 68 -3.74 5.42 -22.87
CA TYR A 68 -5.00 5.22 -22.16
C TYR A 68 -5.95 6.42 -22.30
N PRO A 69 -7.27 6.19 -22.37
CA PRO A 69 -8.23 7.29 -22.43
C PRO A 69 -8.30 8.02 -21.09
N ASN A 70 -8.59 9.32 -21.13
CA ASN A 70 -8.61 10.21 -19.96
C ASN A 70 -9.60 9.77 -18.85
N ASN A 71 -10.61 8.96 -19.18
CA ASN A 71 -11.60 8.47 -18.23
C ASN A 71 -11.23 7.12 -17.58
N ARG A 72 -10.10 6.51 -17.96
CA ARG A 72 -9.64 5.24 -17.39
C ARG A 72 -9.21 5.42 -15.94
N GLY A 73 -8.34 6.39 -15.69
CA GLY A 73 -7.78 6.68 -14.36
C GLY A 73 -8.60 7.67 -13.54
N VAL A 74 -8.02 8.09 -12.41
CA VAL A 74 -8.58 9.14 -11.52
C VAL A 74 -7.79 10.45 -11.58
N SER A 75 -6.71 10.48 -12.35
CA SER A 75 -5.88 11.65 -12.63
C SER A 75 -5.30 11.57 -14.03
N PRO A 76 -4.88 12.70 -14.64
CA PRO A 76 -4.15 12.69 -15.90
C PRO A 76 -2.75 12.06 -15.79
N VAL A 77 -2.11 12.04 -14.62
CA VAL A 77 -0.75 11.50 -14.44
C VAL A 77 -0.81 9.99 -14.28
N GLY A 78 -0.25 9.23 -15.22
CA GLY A 78 -0.17 7.77 -15.11
C GLY A 78 0.99 7.32 -14.23
N VAL A 79 2.19 7.86 -14.45
CA VAL A 79 3.41 7.49 -13.72
C VAL A 79 4.42 8.63 -13.70
N SER A 80 5.20 8.78 -12.63
CA SER A 80 6.33 9.71 -12.58
C SER A 80 7.65 9.02 -12.92
N GLU A 81 8.62 9.77 -13.45
CA GLU A 81 10.02 9.40 -13.27
C GLU A 81 10.37 9.41 -11.77
N PRO A 82 11.45 8.73 -11.34
CA PRO A 82 11.91 8.80 -9.96
C PRO A 82 12.19 10.23 -9.51
N PHE A 83 11.81 10.52 -8.27
CA PHE A 83 12.01 11.82 -7.65
C PHE A 83 12.46 11.65 -6.19
N SER A 84 13.31 12.56 -5.70
CA SER A 84 13.77 12.47 -4.30
C SER A 84 12.61 12.83 -3.38
N LEU A 85 12.34 12.02 -2.35
CA LEU A 85 11.23 12.24 -1.41
C LEU A 85 11.76 12.32 0.02
N PHE A 86 12.48 11.30 0.48
CA PHE A 86 13.00 11.20 1.84
C PHE A 86 14.51 11.38 1.87
N SER A 87 15.02 12.00 2.93
CA SER A 87 16.46 12.10 3.19
C SER A 87 17.05 10.72 3.51
N VAL A 88 18.38 10.61 3.41
CA VAL A 88 19.08 9.36 3.76
C VAL A 88 18.84 8.98 5.23
N GLU A 89 18.84 9.97 6.12
CA GLU A 89 18.52 9.82 7.54
C GLU A 89 17.10 9.25 7.74
N ALA A 90 16.11 9.80 7.03
CA ALA A 90 14.74 9.29 7.12
C ALA A 90 14.63 7.83 6.66
N VAL A 91 15.30 7.46 5.57
CA VAL A 91 15.34 6.08 5.09
C VAL A 91 15.98 5.15 6.13
N GLU A 92 17.01 5.60 6.84
CA GLU A 92 17.65 4.82 7.90
C GLU A 92 16.71 4.58 9.08
N HIS A 93 15.93 5.58 9.49
CA HIS A 93 14.89 5.42 10.50
C HIS A 93 13.78 4.46 10.03
N MET A 94 13.28 4.63 8.81
CA MET A 94 12.29 3.71 8.24
C MET A 94 12.78 2.26 8.24
N ARG A 95 14.04 2.03 7.82
CA ARG A 95 14.63 0.68 7.84
C ARG A 95 14.76 0.11 9.25
N LYS A 96 15.14 0.94 10.23
CA LYS A 96 15.26 0.51 11.63
C LYS A 96 13.94 0.02 12.20
N GLU A 97 12.82 0.63 11.84
CA GLU A 97 11.49 0.19 12.29
C GLU A 97 11.01 -1.06 11.56
N VAL A 98 11.11 -1.05 10.22
CA VAL A 98 10.60 -2.12 9.34
C VAL A 98 11.33 -3.45 9.56
N LEU A 99 12.63 -3.43 9.79
CA LEU A 99 13.46 -4.63 9.82
C LEU A 99 13.61 -5.26 11.22
N THR A 100 12.70 -4.92 12.14
CA THR A 100 12.65 -5.49 13.49
C THR A 100 12.11 -6.92 13.47
N SER A 101 12.58 -7.75 14.41
CA SER A 101 12.08 -9.11 14.58
C SER A 101 10.58 -9.17 14.85
N GLU A 102 10.03 -8.17 15.54
CA GLU A 102 8.59 -8.05 15.81
C GLU A 102 7.78 -7.91 14.52
N VAL A 103 8.18 -7.00 13.62
CA VAL A 103 7.51 -6.81 12.33
C VAL A 103 7.54 -8.10 11.51
N TYR A 104 8.69 -8.76 11.42
CA TYR A 104 8.80 -10.04 10.70
C TYR A 104 7.94 -11.16 11.30
N ALA A 105 7.81 -11.21 12.63
CA ALA A 105 7.07 -12.27 13.31
C ALA A 105 5.55 -12.12 13.13
N LYS A 106 5.04 -10.88 13.15
CA LYS A 106 3.59 -10.59 13.13
C LYS A 106 3.04 -10.24 11.75
N HIS A 107 3.84 -9.60 10.89
CA HIS A 107 3.35 -8.90 9.71
C HIS A 107 3.92 -9.44 8.38
N LYS A 108 4.57 -10.61 8.39
CA LYS A 108 5.13 -11.23 7.19
C LYS A 108 4.11 -12.07 6.43
N TYR A 109 4.01 -11.82 5.13
CA TYR A 109 3.15 -12.53 4.18
C TYR A 109 3.92 -12.90 2.90
N SER A 110 3.37 -13.82 2.12
CA SER A 110 3.89 -14.26 0.82
C SER A 110 2.75 -14.66 -0.11
N SER A 111 2.93 -14.51 -1.43
CA SER A 111 1.95 -14.90 -2.46
C SER A 111 2.63 -15.52 -3.69
N GLU A 112 1.82 -15.98 -4.63
CA GLU A 112 2.26 -16.43 -5.97
C GLU A 112 3.09 -15.40 -6.75
N ILE A 113 2.95 -14.11 -6.44
CA ILE A 113 3.63 -13.01 -7.16
C ILE A 113 4.69 -12.29 -6.34
N ALA A 114 4.84 -12.60 -5.04
CA ALA A 114 5.81 -11.95 -4.15
C ALA A 114 6.19 -12.84 -2.96
N GLU A 115 7.48 -13.13 -2.80
CA GLU A 115 7.99 -14.11 -1.82
C GLU A 115 7.98 -13.60 -0.37
N CYS A 116 8.18 -12.30 -0.15
CA CYS A 116 8.29 -11.73 1.18
C CYS A 116 7.75 -10.30 1.22
N GLN A 117 6.63 -10.12 1.90
CA GLN A 117 5.96 -8.84 2.09
C GLN A 117 5.69 -8.57 3.57
N LEU A 118 5.92 -7.34 4.02
CA LEU A 118 5.58 -6.87 5.37
C LEU A 118 4.42 -5.87 5.28
N ARG A 119 3.30 -6.14 5.93
CA ARG A 119 2.05 -5.37 5.75
C ARG A 119 1.30 -5.15 7.06
N GLY A 120 0.59 -4.01 7.19
CA GLY A 120 -0.22 -3.72 8.38
C GLY A 120 0.57 -3.44 9.66
N TYR A 121 1.86 -3.16 9.58
CA TYR A 121 2.73 -3.00 10.76
C TYR A 121 2.84 -1.55 11.25
N ALA A 122 2.55 -0.56 10.39
CA ALA A 122 3.01 0.81 10.62
C ALA A 122 2.45 1.43 11.91
N ALA A 123 1.14 1.28 12.14
CA ALA A 123 0.47 1.87 13.31
C ALA A 123 0.91 1.25 14.65
N GLU A 124 1.30 -0.03 14.65
CA GLU A 124 1.69 -0.76 15.87
C GLU A 124 3.20 -0.66 16.13
N CYS A 125 4.02 -0.80 15.09
CA CYS A 125 5.45 -1.07 15.25
C CYS A 125 6.37 0.00 14.64
N ALA A 126 5.84 0.96 13.86
CA ALA A 126 6.68 1.89 13.09
C ALA A 126 6.13 3.33 13.14
N PRO A 127 6.18 4.00 14.30
CA PRO A 127 5.66 5.35 14.47
C PRO A 127 6.31 6.38 13.54
N PHE A 128 7.61 6.28 13.23
CA PHE A 128 8.26 7.16 12.26
C PHE A 128 7.69 6.96 10.86
N VAL A 129 7.52 5.71 10.41
CA VAL A 129 6.90 5.40 9.11
C VAL A 129 5.45 5.89 9.07
N TYR A 130 4.69 5.66 10.13
CA TYR A 130 3.30 6.09 10.26
C TYR A 130 3.18 7.61 10.12
N ASP A 131 3.96 8.36 10.90
CA ASP A 131 3.97 9.83 10.87
C ASP A 131 4.46 10.36 9.52
N ALA A 132 5.51 9.77 8.95
CA ALA A 132 6.07 10.18 7.66
C ALA A 132 5.04 10.16 6.53
N TRP A 133 4.22 9.09 6.46
CA TRP A 133 3.22 8.93 5.41
C TRP A 133 1.89 9.64 5.67
N LYS A 134 1.60 10.02 6.91
CA LYS A 134 0.42 10.83 7.26
C LYS A 134 0.72 12.33 7.35
N ASN A 135 2.00 12.73 7.33
CA ASN A 135 2.40 14.12 7.42
C ASN A 135 1.80 14.96 6.26
N PRO A 136 1.19 16.14 6.56
CA PRO A 136 0.60 16.99 5.53
C PRO A 136 1.55 17.44 4.42
N GLU A 137 2.84 17.65 4.72
CA GLU A 137 3.84 18.06 3.72
C GLU A 137 4.18 16.91 2.77
N THR A 138 4.31 15.69 3.30
CA THR A 138 4.43 14.47 2.48
C THR A 138 3.22 14.35 1.56
N LEU A 139 2.00 14.44 2.09
CA LEU A 139 0.77 14.32 1.30
C LEU A 139 0.64 15.42 0.24
N ALA A 140 1.09 16.64 0.54
CA ALA A 140 1.10 17.74 -0.43
C ALA A 140 2.07 17.46 -1.60
N ILE A 141 3.25 16.91 -1.32
CA ILE A 141 4.22 16.49 -2.36
C ILE A 141 3.62 15.38 -3.22
N ILE A 142 3.08 14.34 -2.59
CA ILE A 142 2.50 13.18 -3.30
C ILE A 142 1.34 13.63 -4.20
N SER A 143 0.43 14.44 -3.66
CA SER A 143 -0.70 15.00 -4.41
C SER A 143 -0.25 15.87 -5.59
N LYS A 144 0.79 16.68 -5.39
CA LYS A 144 1.37 17.52 -6.44
C LYS A 144 1.92 16.69 -7.59
N VAL A 145 2.66 15.63 -7.29
CA VAL A 145 3.24 14.74 -8.31
C VAL A 145 2.14 13.92 -9.01
N ALA A 146 1.15 13.45 -8.25
CA ALA A 146 0.03 12.67 -8.77
C ALA A 146 -0.97 13.48 -9.60
N GLY A 147 -0.96 14.82 -9.53
CA GLY A 147 -1.90 15.68 -10.24
C GLY A 147 -3.35 15.61 -9.72
N VAL A 148 -3.55 15.08 -8.51
CA VAL A 148 -4.84 15.02 -7.81
C VAL A 148 -4.58 15.00 -6.30
N ASP A 149 -5.49 15.53 -5.50
CA ASP A 149 -5.40 15.49 -4.03
C ASP A 149 -5.59 14.06 -3.52
N LEU A 150 -4.56 13.54 -2.87
CA LEU A 150 -4.47 12.16 -2.39
C LEU A 150 -4.40 12.09 -0.87
N VAL A 151 -4.98 11.01 -0.33
CA VAL A 151 -4.82 10.54 1.04
C VAL A 151 -4.40 9.08 1.03
N PRO A 152 -3.68 8.60 2.06
CA PRO A 152 -3.49 7.16 2.22
C PRO A 152 -4.85 6.47 2.23
N VAL A 153 -4.93 5.27 1.63
CA VAL A 153 -6.21 4.53 1.55
C VAL A 153 -6.71 4.21 2.95
N MET A 154 -5.81 3.62 3.76
CA MET A 154 -6.05 3.22 5.14
C MET A 154 -4.70 2.95 5.82
N ASP A 155 -4.70 2.88 7.15
CA ASP A 155 -3.48 2.70 7.95
C ASP A 155 -2.80 1.34 7.66
N PHE A 156 -3.59 0.31 7.34
CA PHE A 156 -3.09 -1.02 6.96
C PHE A 156 -2.16 -1.00 5.73
N GLU A 157 -2.31 -0.01 4.84
CA GLU A 157 -1.56 0.14 3.59
C GLU A 157 -0.44 1.19 3.68
N LEU A 158 -0.12 1.66 4.88
CA LEU A 158 1.00 2.56 5.10
C LEU A 158 2.31 1.77 5.02
N GLY A 159 3.10 2.08 3.99
CA GLY A 159 4.47 1.63 3.87
C GLY A 159 4.64 0.12 3.78
N HIS A 160 3.76 -0.62 3.09
CA HIS A 160 3.98 -2.05 2.90
C HIS A 160 5.35 -2.31 2.25
N VAL A 161 6.07 -3.32 2.69
CA VAL A 161 7.47 -3.53 2.25
C VAL A 161 7.59 -4.82 1.47
N ASN A 162 8.19 -4.73 0.29
CA ASN A 162 8.60 -5.90 -0.50
C ASN A 162 10.10 -6.10 -0.31
N ILE A 163 10.50 -7.32 0.06
CA ILE A 163 11.90 -7.66 0.34
C ILE A 163 12.33 -8.75 -0.62
N SER A 164 13.44 -8.49 -1.33
CA SER A 164 14.14 -9.48 -2.13
C SER A 164 15.64 -9.41 -1.80
N GLY A 165 16.27 -10.56 -1.61
CA GLY A 165 17.71 -10.69 -1.34
C GLY A 165 18.34 -11.69 -2.30
N HIS A 166 19.64 -11.58 -2.53
CA HIS A 166 20.40 -12.56 -3.31
C HIS A 166 21.46 -13.20 -2.42
N ASN A 167 21.64 -14.51 -2.50
CA ASN A 167 22.86 -15.14 -1.97
C ASN A 167 24.05 -14.92 -2.93
N GLU A 168 25.29 -15.15 -2.48
CA GLU A 168 26.49 -14.87 -3.30
C GLU A 168 26.58 -15.75 -4.57
N GLU A 169 25.93 -16.92 -4.60
CA GLU A 169 25.85 -17.79 -5.78
C GLU A 169 24.89 -17.21 -6.84
N GLU A 170 23.71 -16.77 -6.44
CA GLU A 170 22.72 -16.10 -7.29
C GLU A 170 23.25 -14.80 -7.87
N LYS A 171 24.07 -14.07 -7.10
CA LYS A 171 24.77 -12.85 -7.54
C LYS A 171 25.78 -13.14 -8.65
N HIS A 172 26.53 -14.25 -8.57
CA HIS A 172 27.48 -14.66 -9.61
C HIS A 172 26.78 -15.13 -10.89
N GLU A 173 25.65 -15.82 -10.80
CA GLU A 173 24.86 -16.23 -11.98
C GLU A 173 24.16 -15.04 -12.64
N ALA A 174 23.58 -14.14 -11.85
CA ALA A 174 23.00 -12.88 -12.28
C ALA A 174 23.98 -12.00 -13.08
N VAL A 175 25.21 -11.85 -12.58
CA VAL A 175 26.26 -11.05 -13.24
C VAL A 175 26.70 -11.71 -14.56
N LYS A 176 26.75 -13.04 -14.62
CA LYS A 176 26.99 -13.77 -15.88
C LYS A 176 25.87 -13.56 -16.89
N ALA A 177 24.60 -13.59 -16.46
CA ALA A 177 23.45 -13.34 -17.32
C ALA A 177 23.43 -11.88 -17.85
N ALA A 178 23.69 -10.90 -16.97
CA ALA A 178 23.76 -9.49 -17.34
C ALA A 178 24.92 -9.18 -18.33
N GLY A 179 26.05 -9.89 -18.22
CA GLY A 179 27.17 -9.80 -19.17
C GLY A 179 26.82 -10.24 -20.60
N VAL A 180 25.79 -11.08 -20.77
CA VAL A 180 25.28 -11.51 -22.08
C VAL A 180 24.31 -10.48 -22.68
N LEU A 181 23.55 -9.75 -21.84
CA LEU A 181 22.59 -8.71 -22.25
C LEU A 181 23.24 -7.37 -22.66
N GLY A 182 24.55 -7.18 -22.42
CA GLY A 182 25.30 -5.97 -22.76
C GLY A 182 25.54 -5.71 -24.26
N LYS A 183 24.99 -6.54 -25.16
CA LYS A 183 25.00 -6.27 -26.61
C LYS A 183 23.56 -6.04 -27.08
N GLY A 184 23.26 -4.79 -27.40
CA GLY A 184 21.93 -4.29 -27.78
C GLY A 184 21.23 -5.09 -28.87
N ILE A 185 20.50 -6.12 -28.45
CA ILE A 185 19.49 -6.81 -29.23
C ILE A 185 18.22 -6.76 -28.40
N ALA A 186 17.09 -6.45 -29.03
CA ALA A 186 15.77 -6.47 -28.43
C ALA A 186 15.44 -7.90 -27.95
N VAL A 187 15.88 -8.23 -26.75
CA VAL A 187 15.50 -9.47 -26.06
C VAL A 187 14.16 -9.18 -25.39
N LYS A 188 13.09 -9.87 -25.83
CA LYS A 188 11.84 -9.96 -25.08
C LYS A 188 12.20 -10.34 -23.64
N PRO A 189 11.71 -9.62 -22.61
CA PRO A 189 11.98 -9.99 -21.22
C PRO A 189 11.68 -11.48 -21.05
N SER A 190 12.64 -12.23 -20.50
CA SER A 190 12.38 -13.64 -20.20
C SER A 190 11.39 -13.71 -19.05
N ASN A 191 10.64 -14.82 -18.96
CA ASN A 191 9.58 -14.98 -17.97
C ASN A 191 10.08 -15.07 -16.52
N ASP A 192 11.38 -15.28 -16.30
CA ASP A 192 12.01 -15.50 -14.98
C ASP A 192 12.64 -14.24 -14.35
N ASP A 193 12.48 -13.06 -14.97
CA ASP A 193 13.12 -11.81 -14.50
C ASP A 193 12.20 -10.93 -13.65
N ALA A 194 11.20 -11.48 -12.95
CA ALA A 194 10.21 -10.71 -12.16
C ALA A 194 10.49 -10.73 -10.66
N ILE A 195 10.35 -9.59 -9.98
CA ILE A 195 10.19 -9.55 -8.50
C ILE A 195 8.71 -9.56 -8.13
N VAL A 196 7.91 -8.86 -8.92
CA VAL A 196 6.45 -8.92 -8.89
C VAL A 196 5.99 -9.03 -10.33
N ASP A 197 5.31 -10.12 -10.69
CA ASP A 197 4.88 -10.38 -12.07
C ASP A 197 3.79 -9.40 -12.52
N TRP A 198 3.31 -9.50 -13.76
CA TRP A 198 2.29 -8.59 -14.28
C TRP A 198 1.04 -8.51 -13.39
N HIS A 199 0.64 -7.29 -13.04
CA HIS A 199 -0.58 -7.04 -12.29
C HIS A 199 -1.10 -5.62 -12.46
N THR A 200 -2.33 -5.41 -12.01
CA THR A 200 -2.84 -4.11 -11.59
C THR A 200 -2.96 -4.11 -10.07
N ASP A 201 -2.63 -2.97 -9.45
CA ASP A 201 -2.73 -2.84 -8.00
C ASP A 201 -4.17 -2.92 -7.52
N SER A 202 -4.33 -3.14 -6.22
CA SER A 202 -5.60 -3.01 -5.53
C SER A 202 -6.14 -1.58 -5.53
N TYR A 203 -5.25 -0.58 -5.42
CA TYR A 203 -5.62 0.80 -5.08
C TYR A 203 -5.34 1.79 -6.21
N PRO A 204 -6.09 2.91 -6.31
CA PRO A 204 -5.98 3.87 -7.40
C PRO A 204 -4.55 4.37 -7.65
N PHE A 205 -3.80 4.61 -6.58
CA PHE A 205 -2.42 5.07 -6.63
C PHE A 205 -1.52 4.32 -5.65
N VAL A 206 -0.25 4.23 -6.02
CA VAL A 206 0.83 3.82 -5.12
C VAL A 206 2.00 4.79 -5.22
N CYS A 207 2.70 4.97 -4.09
CA CYS A 207 4.02 5.57 -4.04
C CYS A 207 5.04 4.52 -3.64
N VAL A 208 5.94 4.17 -4.57
CA VAL A 208 7.00 3.18 -4.35
C VAL A 208 8.29 3.92 -3.99
N THR A 209 8.75 3.77 -2.75
CA THR A 209 9.98 4.35 -2.21
C THR A 209 11.06 3.27 -2.07
N MET A 210 12.27 3.57 -2.53
CA MET A 210 13.39 2.63 -2.39
C MET A 210 14.11 2.83 -1.05
N LEU A 211 14.26 1.76 -0.26
CA LEU A 211 14.99 1.79 1.01
C LEU A 211 16.41 1.22 0.89
N SER A 212 16.67 0.35 -0.07
CA SER A 212 18.02 -0.21 -0.31
C SER A 212 18.89 0.76 -1.11
N ASP A 213 20.20 0.64 -0.93
CA ASP A 213 21.15 1.30 -1.83
C ASP A 213 21.21 0.53 -3.16
N CYS A 214 20.75 1.20 -4.22
CA CYS A 214 20.68 0.65 -5.56
C CYS A 214 21.72 1.22 -6.52
N THR A 215 22.75 1.90 -6.01
CA THR A 215 23.73 2.64 -6.84
C THR A 215 24.42 1.75 -7.88
N ASN A 216 24.70 0.49 -7.53
CA ASN A 216 25.37 -0.48 -8.41
C ASN A 216 24.40 -1.46 -9.07
N MET A 217 23.10 -1.23 -8.98
CA MET A 217 22.11 -2.14 -9.55
C MET A 217 21.95 -1.96 -11.06
N ILE A 218 21.94 -3.07 -11.77
CA ILE A 218 21.58 -3.15 -13.19
C ILE A 218 20.20 -3.82 -13.28
N GLY A 219 19.27 -3.18 -13.99
CA GLY A 219 17.87 -3.62 -14.03
C GLY A 219 17.02 -2.97 -12.93
N GLY A 220 15.92 -3.61 -12.54
CA GLY A 220 15.02 -3.09 -11.50
C GLY A 220 13.99 -2.06 -11.98
N GLU A 221 13.88 -1.86 -13.30
CA GLU A 221 12.87 -1.00 -13.89
C GLU A 221 11.46 -1.55 -13.65
N THR A 222 10.48 -0.65 -13.63
CA THR A 222 9.09 -1.03 -13.70
C THR A 222 8.68 -1.04 -15.17
N ALA A 223 8.32 -2.22 -15.66
CA ALA A 223 7.72 -2.37 -16.98
C ALA A 223 6.23 -2.01 -16.88
N LEU A 224 5.77 -1.12 -17.75
CA LEU A 224 4.39 -0.67 -17.87
C LEU A 224 3.85 -1.11 -19.22
N ARG A 225 2.65 -1.68 -19.22
CA ARG A 225 1.92 -1.93 -20.45
C ARG A 225 1.15 -0.68 -20.83
N THR A 226 1.27 -0.25 -22.08
CA THR A 226 0.53 0.88 -22.64
C THR A 226 -0.87 0.46 -23.08
N GLY A 227 -1.76 1.42 -23.33
CA GLY A 227 -3.11 1.16 -23.84
C GLY A 227 -3.15 0.45 -25.20
N ASN A 228 -2.05 0.50 -25.97
CA ASN A 228 -1.91 -0.21 -27.24
C ASN A 228 -1.26 -1.61 -27.10
N GLY A 229 -0.86 -2.00 -25.89
CA GLY A 229 -0.20 -3.28 -25.60
C GLY A 229 1.33 -3.27 -25.68
N ASP A 230 1.95 -2.16 -26.07
CA ASP A 230 3.41 -2.00 -26.02
C ASP A 230 3.93 -1.91 -24.58
N ILE A 231 5.19 -2.27 -24.36
CA ILE A 231 5.84 -2.20 -23.05
C ILE A 231 6.79 -1.01 -23.00
N VAL A 232 6.61 -0.14 -22.01
CA VAL A 232 7.53 0.96 -21.68
C VAL A 232 8.19 0.65 -20.34
N LYS A 233 9.50 0.89 -20.23
CA LYS A 233 10.23 0.74 -18.97
C LYS A 233 10.50 2.11 -18.36
N VAL A 234 10.14 2.27 -17.08
CA VAL A 234 10.47 3.46 -16.30
C VAL A 234 11.55 3.09 -15.30
N ARG A 235 12.55 3.97 -15.15
CA ARG A 235 13.66 3.74 -14.22
C ARG A 235 13.11 3.56 -12.80
N GLY A 236 13.63 2.57 -12.07
CA GLY A 236 13.29 2.38 -10.66
C GLY A 236 13.87 3.47 -9.75
N PRO A 237 13.28 3.72 -8.58
CA PRO A 237 13.80 4.67 -7.60
C PRO A 237 15.15 4.23 -7.02
N GLN A 238 16.00 5.21 -6.68
CA GLN A 238 17.21 5.04 -5.87
C GLN A 238 16.89 5.27 -4.40
N LYS A 239 17.78 4.90 -3.47
CA LYS A 239 17.58 5.07 -2.01
C LYS A 239 16.99 6.46 -1.67
N GLY A 240 15.85 6.50 -0.98
CA GLY A 240 15.14 7.72 -0.60
C GLY A 240 14.33 8.41 -1.70
N SER A 241 14.49 7.98 -2.94
CA SER A 241 13.64 8.39 -4.06
C SER A 241 12.37 7.55 -4.13
N ALA A 242 11.37 8.11 -4.78
CA ALA A 242 10.06 7.49 -4.96
C ALA A 242 9.55 7.60 -6.41
N VAL A 243 8.57 6.78 -6.74
CA VAL A 243 7.79 6.81 -7.98
C VAL A 243 6.30 6.79 -7.63
N ILE A 244 5.52 7.65 -8.28
CA ILE A 244 4.05 7.61 -8.22
C ILE A 244 3.52 6.87 -9.44
N LEU A 245 2.57 5.96 -9.23
CA LEU A 245 1.95 5.16 -10.28
C LEU A 245 0.44 5.01 -10.03
N GLN A 246 -0.36 5.15 -11.09
CA GLN A 246 -1.78 4.78 -11.12
C GLN A 246 -1.95 3.26 -11.31
N GLY A 247 -1.48 2.47 -10.33
CA GLY A 247 -1.29 1.03 -10.48
C GLY A 247 -2.57 0.23 -10.67
N ARG A 248 -3.73 0.68 -10.16
CA ARG A 248 -5.05 0.06 -10.46
C ARG A 248 -5.36 0.06 -11.96
N TYR A 249 -4.87 1.05 -12.68
CA TYR A 249 -5.29 1.36 -14.04
C TYR A 249 -4.29 0.92 -15.11
N ILE A 250 -3.03 0.74 -14.72
CA ILE A 250 -1.90 0.42 -15.60
C ILE A 250 -1.36 -0.94 -15.20
N GLU A 251 -1.42 -1.90 -16.13
CA GLU A 251 -0.77 -3.20 -15.93
C GLU A 251 0.74 -3.00 -15.90
N HIS A 252 1.39 -3.52 -14.87
CA HIS A 252 2.80 -3.31 -14.66
C HIS A 252 3.49 -4.51 -14.00
N LYS A 253 4.81 -4.55 -14.11
CA LYS A 253 5.68 -5.62 -13.62
C LYS A 253 6.98 -5.03 -13.10
N ALA A 254 7.40 -5.46 -11.91
CA ALA A 254 8.69 -5.06 -11.35
C ALA A 254 9.77 -6.02 -11.83
N LEU A 255 10.74 -5.51 -12.60
CA LEU A 255 11.83 -6.33 -13.11
C LEU A 255 12.87 -6.60 -12.02
N ARG A 256 13.53 -7.74 -12.11
CA ARG A 256 14.65 -8.12 -11.26
C ARG A 256 15.83 -7.18 -11.52
N ALA A 257 16.58 -6.95 -10.45
CA ALA A 257 17.78 -6.16 -10.49
C ALA A 257 18.94 -6.98 -9.97
N PHE A 258 20.11 -6.75 -10.55
CA PHE A 258 21.33 -7.49 -10.32
C PHE A 258 22.40 -6.57 -9.75
N GLY A 259 23.30 -7.10 -8.92
CA GLY A 259 24.46 -6.35 -8.41
C GLY A 259 24.30 -5.70 -7.03
N ALA A 260 23.12 -5.79 -6.39
CA ALA A 260 22.94 -5.46 -4.97
C ALA A 260 22.71 -6.72 -4.13
N THR A 261 23.02 -6.63 -2.84
CA THR A 261 22.78 -7.70 -1.85
C THR A 261 21.30 -7.81 -1.47
N GLU A 262 20.57 -6.70 -1.52
CA GLU A 262 19.14 -6.62 -1.18
C GLU A 262 18.45 -5.56 -2.04
N ARG A 263 17.15 -5.73 -2.22
CA ARG A 263 16.24 -4.71 -2.75
C ARG A 263 14.98 -4.68 -1.89
N ILE A 264 14.90 -3.64 -1.08
CA ILE A 264 13.78 -3.34 -0.17
C ILE A 264 13.05 -2.11 -0.70
N THR A 265 11.80 -2.30 -1.08
CA THR A 265 10.91 -1.20 -1.50
C THR A 265 9.76 -1.07 -0.52
N MET A 266 9.52 0.15 -0.06
CA MET A 266 8.35 0.52 0.72
C MET A 266 7.30 1.14 -0.20
N VAL A 267 6.05 0.75 -0.04
CA VAL A 267 4.96 1.15 -0.92
C VAL A 267 3.78 1.60 -0.08
N THR A 268 3.33 2.83 -0.31
CA THR A 268 2.13 3.37 0.34
C THR A 268 1.05 3.56 -0.70
N SER A 269 -0.15 3.08 -0.38
CA SER A 269 -1.31 3.13 -1.29
C SER A 269 -2.17 4.36 -1.00
N PHE A 270 -2.66 5.01 -2.05
CA PHE A 270 -3.42 6.25 -1.98
C PHE A 270 -4.74 6.17 -2.74
N ARG A 271 -5.72 6.95 -2.27
CA ARG A 271 -6.97 7.26 -2.96
C ARG A 271 -7.16 8.76 -3.10
N PRO A 272 -7.99 9.22 -4.06
CA PRO A 272 -8.45 10.60 -4.08
C PRO A 272 -9.10 10.99 -2.75
N ARG A 273 -8.78 12.18 -2.22
CA ARG A 273 -9.42 12.72 -1.02
C ARG A 273 -10.90 13.02 -1.26
N ALA A 274 -11.20 13.61 -2.42
CA ALA A 274 -12.54 14.04 -2.78
C ALA A 274 -13.45 12.83 -3.03
N SER A 275 -14.51 12.71 -2.23
CA SER A 275 -15.51 11.64 -2.34
C SER A 275 -16.23 11.62 -3.69
N SER A 276 -16.28 12.75 -4.41
CA SER A 276 -16.86 12.87 -5.74
C SER A 276 -16.03 12.21 -6.85
N ILE A 277 -14.76 11.91 -6.60
CA ILE A 277 -13.91 11.18 -7.54
C ILE A 277 -14.16 9.68 -7.33
N LYS A 278 -14.14 8.90 -8.41
CA LYS A 278 -14.32 7.45 -8.33
C LYS A 278 -13.20 6.80 -7.52
N ASP A 279 -13.56 5.73 -6.83
CA ASP A 279 -12.65 4.86 -6.09
C ASP A 279 -12.91 3.43 -6.58
N ASP A 280 -12.04 2.97 -7.47
CA ASP A 280 -12.11 1.64 -8.09
C ASP A 280 -11.25 0.61 -7.32
N THR A 281 -11.06 0.82 -6.01
CA THR A 281 -10.31 -0.11 -5.16
C THR A 281 -10.90 -1.51 -5.24
N VAL A 282 -10.04 -2.51 -5.43
CA VAL A 282 -10.34 -3.94 -5.34
C VAL A 282 -9.44 -4.59 -4.31
N LEU A 283 -9.87 -5.68 -3.67
CA LEU A 283 -9.09 -6.37 -2.66
C LEU A 283 -8.45 -7.65 -3.16
N THR A 284 -8.59 -7.97 -4.45
CA THR A 284 -8.23 -9.29 -5.00
C THR A 284 -6.76 -9.66 -4.84
N THR A 285 -5.82 -8.73 -5.02
CA THR A 285 -4.38 -9.00 -4.86
C THR A 285 -3.90 -8.93 -3.41
N VAL A 286 -4.57 -8.15 -2.55
CA VAL A 286 -4.14 -7.90 -1.17
C VAL A 286 -4.82 -8.81 -0.16
N ARG A 287 -6.05 -9.27 -0.43
CA ARG A 287 -6.84 -10.13 0.47
C ARG A 287 -6.10 -11.42 0.86
N PRO A 288 -5.44 -12.15 -0.05
CA PRO A 288 -4.74 -13.39 0.30
C PRO A 288 -3.50 -13.20 1.18
N ILE A 289 -3.02 -11.96 1.32
CA ILE A 289 -1.76 -11.59 1.98
C ILE A 289 -1.97 -10.46 3.01
N SER A 290 -3.08 -10.52 3.73
CA SER A 290 -3.42 -9.54 4.77
C SER A 290 -4.06 -10.24 5.97
N ASP A 291 -4.06 -9.55 7.11
CA ASP A 291 -5.05 -9.81 8.15
C ASP A 291 -6.42 -9.36 7.63
N LEU A 292 -7.37 -10.29 7.49
CA LEU A 292 -8.68 -10.00 6.90
C LEU A 292 -9.55 -9.12 7.81
N ASN A 293 -9.43 -9.27 9.13
CA ASN A 293 -10.19 -8.46 10.06
C ASN A 293 -9.78 -6.99 9.94
N GLU A 294 -8.48 -6.71 9.96
CA GLU A 294 -7.97 -5.35 9.77
C GLU A 294 -8.28 -4.80 8.37
N LEU A 295 -8.03 -5.60 7.33
CA LEU A 295 -8.25 -5.19 5.94
C LEU A 295 -9.72 -4.81 5.70
N TYR A 296 -10.66 -5.68 6.07
CA TYR A 296 -12.08 -5.45 5.82
C TYR A 296 -12.67 -4.39 6.73
N HIS A 297 -12.20 -4.27 7.98
CA HIS A 297 -12.65 -3.21 8.88
C HIS A 297 -12.33 -1.84 8.30
N GLN A 298 -11.04 -1.59 8.02
CA GLN A 298 -10.59 -0.29 7.53
C GLN A 298 -11.12 0.01 6.13
N PHE A 299 -11.19 -1.00 5.23
CA PHE A 299 -11.80 -0.84 3.91
C PHE A 299 -13.27 -0.41 4.00
N THR A 300 -14.04 -1.09 4.84
CA THR A 300 -15.46 -0.79 5.01
C THR A 300 -15.67 0.59 5.61
N GLU A 301 -14.88 0.94 6.63
CA GLU A 301 -14.93 2.24 7.30
C GLU A 301 -14.75 3.40 6.32
N TYR A 302 -13.63 3.48 5.60
CA TYR A 302 -13.37 4.63 4.74
C TYR A 302 -14.36 4.71 3.56
N ARG A 303 -14.85 3.56 3.06
CA ARG A 303 -15.84 3.52 1.98
C ARG A 303 -17.20 4.04 2.45
N PHE A 304 -17.58 3.76 3.71
CA PHE A 304 -18.77 4.36 4.32
C PHE A 304 -18.60 5.85 4.58
N GLU A 305 -17.41 6.33 4.94
CA GLU A 305 -17.14 7.78 5.02
C GLU A 305 -17.36 8.47 3.66
N ILE A 306 -16.85 7.89 2.57
CA ILE A 306 -17.08 8.39 1.20
C ILE A 306 -18.57 8.50 0.89
N LEU A 307 -19.36 7.45 1.19
CA LEU A 307 -20.82 7.49 1.02
C LEU A 307 -21.47 8.57 1.89
N GLY A 308 -21.03 8.71 3.14
CA GLY A 308 -21.49 9.73 4.07
C GLY A 308 -21.24 11.15 3.54
N ASP A 309 -20.07 11.41 2.97
CA ASP A 309 -19.75 12.68 2.30
C ASP A 309 -20.65 12.94 1.10
N ARG A 310 -20.76 11.96 0.18
CA ARG A 310 -21.60 12.08 -1.03
C ARG A 310 -23.07 12.38 -0.69
N LEU A 311 -23.61 11.68 0.30
CA LEU A 311 -24.99 11.90 0.76
C LEU A 311 -25.16 13.26 1.43
N ARG A 312 -24.17 13.75 2.19
CA ARG A 312 -24.21 15.11 2.76
C ARG A 312 -24.21 16.16 1.67
N ASP A 313 -23.36 16.00 0.65
CA ASP A 313 -23.22 16.95 -0.46
C ASP A 313 -24.48 17.04 -1.32
N VAL A 314 -25.05 15.90 -1.73
CA VAL A 314 -26.29 15.90 -2.52
C VAL A 314 -27.47 16.48 -1.74
N ASN A 315 -27.56 16.20 -0.43
CA ASN A 315 -28.59 16.76 0.44
C ASN A 315 -28.47 18.28 0.56
N LYS A 316 -27.24 18.79 0.69
CA LYS A 316 -26.97 20.23 0.70
C LYS A 316 -27.40 20.86 -0.62
N LEU A 317 -27.00 20.28 -1.75
CA LEU A 317 -27.40 20.74 -3.09
C LEU A 317 -28.93 20.78 -3.26
N MET A 318 -29.63 19.71 -2.88
CA MET A 318 -31.09 19.63 -2.96
C MET A 318 -31.79 20.69 -2.09
N ARG A 319 -31.28 20.94 -0.87
CA ARG A 319 -31.80 21.99 0.01
C ARG A 319 -31.64 23.38 -0.60
N ASP A 320 -30.48 23.66 -1.19
CA ASP A 320 -30.20 24.96 -1.80
C ASP A 320 -31.02 25.17 -3.07
N GLN A 321 -31.17 24.15 -3.91
CA GLN A 321 -32.06 24.17 -5.08
C GLN A 321 -33.52 24.45 -4.67
N LYS A 322 -34.02 23.77 -3.63
CA LYS A 322 -35.37 24.00 -3.10
C LYS A 322 -35.56 25.42 -2.57
N ARG A 323 -34.60 25.95 -1.81
CA ARG A 323 -34.61 27.33 -1.30
C ARG A 323 -34.62 28.36 -2.44
N ALA A 324 -33.88 28.07 -3.50
CA ALA A 324 -33.86 28.87 -4.73
C ALA A 324 -35.09 28.64 -5.64
N ARG A 325 -36.09 27.86 -5.20
CA ARG A 325 -37.31 27.51 -5.95
C ARG A 325 -37.03 26.87 -7.33
N ARG A 326 -35.90 26.17 -7.47
CA ARG A 326 -35.60 25.37 -8.66
C ARG A 326 -36.45 24.10 -8.66
N THR A 327 -36.80 23.61 -9.84
CA THR A 327 -37.50 22.33 -9.99
C THR A 327 -36.59 21.17 -9.60
N PHE A 328 -37.17 20.08 -9.12
CA PHE A 328 -36.43 18.88 -8.77
C PHE A 328 -36.02 18.11 -10.03
N ASP A 329 -34.72 17.90 -10.22
CA ASP A 329 -34.19 17.12 -11.33
C ASP A 329 -34.25 15.62 -11.02
N THR A 330 -35.32 14.98 -11.48
CA THR A 330 -35.54 13.55 -11.28
C THR A 330 -34.50 12.68 -11.99
N ARG A 331 -33.91 13.16 -13.09
CA ARG A 331 -32.89 12.40 -13.85
C ARG A 331 -31.56 12.42 -13.11
N ALA A 332 -31.13 13.59 -12.66
CA ALA A 332 -29.90 13.73 -11.86
C ALA A 332 -30.00 12.94 -10.56
N ALA A 333 -31.14 13.00 -9.86
CA ALA A 333 -31.35 12.22 -8.64
C ALA A 333 -31.26 10.70 -8.89
N LYS A 334 -31.89 10.20 -9.96
CA LYS A 334 -31.82 8.78 -10.32
C LYS A 334 -30.39 8.34 -10.68
N LEU A 335 -29.63 9.19 -11.38
CA LEU A 335 -28.23 8.91 -11.72
C LEU A 335 -27.38 8.80 -10.44
N PHE A 336 -27.48 9.78 -9.55
CA PHE A 336 -26.77 9.75 -8.26
C PHE A 336 -27.10 8.51 -7.43
N ILE A 337 -28.39 8.15 -7.34
CA ILE A 337 -28.83 6.94 -6.62
C ILE A 337 -28.22 5.69 -7.23
N ARG A 338 -28.23 5.58 -8.57
CA ARG A 338 -27.62 4.44 -9.28
C ARG A 338 -26.14 4.34 -8.97
N GLU A 339 -25.40 5.44 -9.03
CA GLU A 339 -23.96 5.46 -8.69
C GLU A 339 -23.68 4.95 -7.27
N GLN A 340 -24.55 5.26 -6.29
CA GLN A 340 -24.37 4.77 -4.91
C GLN A 340 -24.71 3.28 -4.78
N ILE A 341 -25.71 2.80 -5.53
CA ILE A 341 -26.03 1.37 -5.62
C ILE A 341 -24.83 0.62 -6.19
N ASP A 342 -24.29 1.09 -7.32
CA ASP A 342 -23.16 0.44 -8.00
C ASP A 342 -21.91 0.43 -7.08
N PHE A 343 -21.70 1.49 -6.30
CA PHE A 343 -20.62 1.57 -5.31
C PHE A 343 -20.78 0.53 -4.18
N LEU A 344 -21.99 0.37 -3.64
CA LEU A 344 -22.31 -0.62 -2.61
C LEU A 344 -22.25 -2.06 -3.15
N GLU A 345 -22.74 -2.29 -4.36
CA GLU A 345 -22.61 -3.59 -5.04
C GLU A 345 -21.14 -3.95 -5.27
N HIS A 346 -20.30 -2.97 -5.63
CA HIS A 346 -18.86 -3.14 -5.72
C HIS A 346 -18.25 -3.50 -4.36
N MET A 347 -18.57 -2.74 -3.29
CA MET A 347 -18.13 -3.07 -1.92
C MET A 347 -18.47 -4.50 -1.53
N ASN A 348 -19.72 -4.90 -1.77
CA ASN A 348 -20.23 -6.22 -1.39
C ASN A 348 -19.54 -7.36 -2.16
N LYS A 349 -18.99 -7.12 -3.35
CA LYS A 349 -18.21 -8.12 -4.10
C LYS A 349 -16.79 -8.26 -3.56
N GLU A 350 -16.21 -7.17 -3.07
CA GLU A 350 -14.83 -7.17 -2.58
C GLU A 350 -14.67 -7.77 -1.18
N ILE A 351 -15.73 -7.74 -0.36
CA ILE A 351 -15.77 -8.40 0.94
C ILE A 351 -16.32 -9.82 0.72
N VAL A 352 -15.48 -10.82 0.95
CA VAL A 352 -15.87 -12.23 0.86
C VAL A 352 -15.71 -12.88 2.23
N ASP A 353 -16.53 -13.90 2.50
CA ASP A 353 -16.43 -14.68 3.74
C ASP A 353 -15.00 -15.22 3.94
N ASP A 354 -14.47 -15.09 5.15
CA ASP A 354 -13.07 -15.39 5.48
C ASP A 354 -12.67 -16.81 5.08
N GLU A 355 -13.56 -17.78 5.27
CA GLU A 355 -13.34 -19.20 4.93
C GLU A 355 -13.18 -19.46 3.42
N LYS A 356 -13.54 -18.50 2.56
CA LYS A 356 -13.36 -18.59 1.10
C LYS A 356 -12.00 -18.06 0.66
N VAL A 357 -11.23 -17.44 1.54
CA VAL A 357 -9.92 -16.87 1.22
C VAL A 357 -8.84 -17.91 1.39
N ILE A 358 -8.15 -18.24 0.29
CA ILE A 358 -6.97 -19.10 0.31
C ILE A 358 -5.73 -18.20 0.43
N LYS A 359 -4.99 -18.31 1.53
CA LYS A 359 -3.79 -17.49 1.77
C LYS A 359 -2.76 -17.65 0.65
N GLY A 360 -2.23 -16.53 0.17
CA GLY A 360 -1.21 -16.46 -0.88
C GLY A 360 -1.69 -16.71 -2.31
N VAL A 361 -2.93 -17.18 -2.53
CA VAL A 361 -3.47 -17.51 -3.86
C VAL A 361 -4.31 -16.36 -4.41
N ILE A 362 -3.93 -15.84 -5.57
CA ILE A 362 -4.57 -14.68 -6.21
C ILE A 362 -5.28 -15.12 -7.49
N ASP A 363 -6.55 -14.76 -7.70
CA ASP A 363 -7.25 -15.04 -8.97
C ASP A 363 -6.71 -14.21 -10.16
N ASP A 364 -7.23 -14.40 -11.37
CA ASP A 364 -6.77 -13.68 -12.58
C ASP A 364 -7.42 -12.30 -12.79
N SER A 365 -8.24 -11.82 -11.86
CA SER A 365 -8.98 -10.55 -12.00
C SER A 365 -8.07 -9.31 -11.95
N HIS A 366 -6.84 -9.45 -11.45
CA HIS A 366 -5.85 -8.39 -11.43
C HIS A 366 -5.15 -8.18 -12.78
N LEU A 367 -5.38 -9.08 -13.75
CA LEU A 367 -4.93 -8.92 -15.13
C LEU A 367 -6.09 -8.38 -15.96
N VAL A 368 -5.81 -7.34 -16.73
CA VAL A 368 -6.78 -6.73 -17.65
C VAL A 368 -6.64 -7.35 -19.05
N SER A 369 -5.42 -7.62 -19.48
CA SER A 369 -5.12 -8.10 -20.83
C SER A 369 -5.30 -9.62 -20.97
N GLU A 370 -6.06 -10.06 -21.98
CA GLU A 370 -6.41 -11.47 -22.20
C GLU A 370 -5.19 -12.35 -22.51
N ASP A 371 -4.18 -11.81 -23.19
CA ASP A 371 -2.94 -12.53 -23.46
C ASP A 371 -2.15 -12.81 -22.18
N LEU A 372 -2.15 -11.89 -21.20
CA LEU A 372 -1.52 -12.11 -19.90
C LEU A 372 -2.27 -13.14 -19.07
N LYS A 373 -3.61 -13.12 -19.09
CA LYS A 373 -4.44 -14.16 -18.44
C LYS A 373 -4.14 -15.54 -19.02
N LEU A 374 -4.07 -15.63 -20.35
CA LEU A 374 -3.75 -16.88 -21.04
C LEU A 374 -2.34 -17.36 -20.70
N GLU A 375 -1.37 -16.46 -20.62
CA GLU A 375 -0.01 -16.78 -20.21
C GLU A 375 0.03 -17.32 -18.78
N ARG A 376 -0.64 -16.67 -17.83
CA ARG A 376 -0.71 -17.11 -16.44
C ARG A 376 -1.41 -18.46 -16.29
N SER A 377 -2.52 -18.67 -17.01
CA SER A 377 -3.22 -19.95 -17.03
C SER A 377 -2.33 -21.09 -17.53
N ARG A 378 -1.52 -20.84 -18.57
CA ARG A 378 -0.53 -21.81 -19.07
C ARG A 378 0.55 -22.11 -18.03
N LYS A 379 1.05 -21.11 -17.30
CA LYS A 379 2.04 -21.31 -16.23
C LYS A 379 1.49 -22.22 -15.12
N ARG A 380 0.26 -21.97 -14.66
CA ARG A 380 -0.40 -22.82 -13.65
C ARG A 380 -0.57 -24.26 -14.13
N ALA A 381 -1.05 -24.43 -15.36
CA ALA A 381 -1.22 -25.76 -15.94
C ALA A 381 0.09 -26.54 -16.10
N LEU A 382 1.24 -25.86 -16.25
CA LEU A 382 2.55 -26.49 -16.27
C LEU A 382 3.03 -26.87 -14.86
N ALA A 383 2.80 -26.02 -13.87
CA ALA A 383 3.16 -26.29 -12.47
C ALA A 383 2.35 -27.44 -11.86
N ASP A 384 1.11 -27.67 -12.29
CA ASP A 384 0.27 -28.79 -11.83
C ASP A 384 0.71 -30.16 -12.41
N VAL A 385 1.64 -30.18 -13.36
CA VAL A 385 2.13 -31.38 -14.06
C VAL A 385 3.52 -31.82 -13.57
N GLU A 386 4.23 -30.96 -12.84
CA GLU A 386 5.49 -31.26 -12.13
C GLU A 386 5.23 -31.73 -10.69
#